data_AF-A0A1X7FQ12-F1
#
_entry.id   AF-A0A1X7FQ12-F1
#
_cell.length_a   1.000
_cell.length_b   1.000
_cell.length_c   1.000
_cell.angle_alpha   90.00
_cell.angle_beta   90.00
_cell.angle_gamma   90.00
#
_symmetry.space_group_name_H-M   'P 1'
#
loop_
_entity.id
_entity.type
_entity.pdbx_description
1 polymer ?
#
loop_
_entity_poly.entity_id
_entity_poly.type
_entity_poly.pdbx_seq_one_letter_code
_entity_poly.pdbx_strand_id
1 'polypeptide(L)'
;MNREARPTHLLLWLNNRCNARCPMCEIWREKRRTFIPASEIESMAADWVAMGIREVELCGEPTLHPELAEICRILDIYRIRMRFLSNGLLLKKYAALVARYGTSLTVSLDGPPAIHNTVRNVPSAYERLEEGLAALRRVAPGITVHGRCVVHRLNYPLLRETVDTARRLALADISFLGLDIGSPAFGRESADALNPPAVGALVVPRDAVPALRQAVEQLIESESAELGQFVRETADVLRSVLVGHVETYWDPGSQAARIVECDAPWTSAVIEPDGAVRPCWFLPAYGNLRDYDSLGALLESPEATRYRDGIDVASNPMCRACVCPRALGS
;
A
#
# COMPACT_ATOMS: atom_id res chain seq x y z
N MET A 1 13.57 5.17 -20.73
CA MET A 1 13.36 5.46 -19.30
C MET A 1 14.71 5.54 -18.61
N ASN A 2 14.92 6.55 -17.77
CA ASN A 2 16.23 6.82 -17.15
C ASN A 2 16.54 5.73 -16.11
N ARG A 3 17.37 4.74 -16.49
CA ARG A 3 17.75 3.58 -15.66
C ARG A 3 18.63 3.98 -14.45
N GLU A 4 19.11 5.22 -14.41
CA GLU A 4 19.87 5.83 -13.31
C GLU A 4 18.98 6.45 -12.21
N ALA A 5 17.64 6.31 -12.29
CA ALA A 5 16.75 6.90 -11.31
C ALA A 5 17.02 6.33 -9.90
N ARG A 6 17.35 7.23 -8.97
CA ARG A 6 17.40 6.94 -7.53
C ARG A 6 15.98 7.01 -6.95
N PRO A 7 15.63 6.16 -5.97
CA PRO A 7 14.29 6.14 -5.41
C PRO A 7 13.98 7.49 -4.74
N THR A 8 12.90 8.12 -5.17
CA THR A 8 12.35 9.34 -4.56
C THR A 8 11.27 9.01 -3.52
N HIS A 9 10.75 7.79 -3.56
CA HIS A 9 9.71 7.29 -2.69
C HIS A 9 10.23 6.11 -1.86
N LEU A 10 10.39 6.32 -0.56
CA LEU A 10 10.81 5.27 0.36
C LEU A 10 9.63 4.83 1.22
N LEU A 11 9.33 3.53 1.19
CA LEU A 11 8.33 2.89 2.03
C LEU A 11 9.04 2.13 3.15
N LEU A 12 8.76 2.49 4.39
CA LEU A 12 9.33 1.86 5.57
C LEU A 12 8.30 0.93 6.19
N TRP A 13 8.43 -0.36 5.89
CA TRP A 13 7.63 -1.39 6.54
C TRP A 13 8.21 -1.63 7.93
N LEU A 14 7.74 -0.84 8.89
CA LEU A 14 8.38 -0.72 10.20
C LEU A 14 8.37 -2.01 11.02
N ASN A 15 7.31 -2.81 10.90
CA ASN A 15 7.14 -4.04 11.66
C ASN A 15 6.14 -4.98 11.01
N ASN A 16 6.26 -6.27 11.32
CA ASN A 16 5.34 -7.32 10.86
C ASN A 16 4.20 -7.62 11.87
N ARG A 17 3.78 -6.64 12.67
CA ARG A 17 2.64 -6.79 13.57
C ARG A 17 1.46 -5.99 13.05
N CYS A 18 0.26 -6.57 13.17
CA CYS A 18 -0.98 -5.86 12.92
C CYS A 18 -2.05 -6.33 13.89
N ASN A 19 -2.91 -5.42 14.31
CA ASN A 19 -4.06 -5.66 15.20
C ASN A 19 -5.37 -5.88 14.41
N ALA A 20 -5.33 -5.77 13.08
CA ALA A 20 -6.36 -6.30 12.19
C ALA A 20 -5.97 -7.72 11.73
N ARG A 21 -6.97 -8.50 11.31
CA ARG A 21 -6.79 -9.89 10.85
C ARG A 21 -7.36 -10.09 9.47
N CYS A 22 -7.04 -9.16 8.58
CA CYS A 22 -7.64 -9.09 7.26
C CYS A 22 -7.28 -10.35 6.44
N PRO A 23 -8.24 -10.97 5.73
CA PRO A 23 -8.02 -12.25 5.07
C PRO A 23 -7.12 -12.18 3.82
N MET A 24 -6.88 -10.98 3.28
CA MET A 24 -5.98 -10.74 2.14
C MET A 24 -4.50 -10.56 2.52
N CYS A 25 -4.18 -10.57 3.81
CA CYS A 25 -2.86 -10.21 4.33
C CYS A 25 -2.33 -11.33 5.24
N GLU A 26 -1.06 -11.69 5.06
CA GLU A 26 -0.39 -12.72 5.88
C GLU A 26 0.55 -12.10 6.94
N ILE A 27 0.84 -10.80 6.88
CA ILE A 27 1.71 -10.08 7.85
C ILE A 27 1.33 -10.40 9.30
N TRP A 28 0.04 -10.31 9.65
CA TRP A 28 -0.41 -10.52 11.04
C TRP A 28 -0.26 -11.96 11.53
N ARG A 29 -0.07 -12.93 10.63
CA ARG A 29 0.14 -14.35 10.94
C ARG A 29 1.62 -14.68 11.17
N GLU A 30 2.54 -13.76 10.83
CA GLU A 30 3.95 -13.95 11.07
C GLU A 30 4.23 -14.16 12.56
N LYS A 31 4.83 -15.29 12.90
CA LYS A 31 5.10 -15.68 14.28
C LYS A 31 6.31 -14.95 14.86
N ARG A 32 7.34 -14.77 14.04
CA ARG A 32 8.56 -14.04 14.42
C ARG A 32 8.23 -12.56 14.40
N ARG A 33 8.30 -11.91 15.56
CA ARG A 33 8.12 -10.46 15.64
C ARG A 33 9.42 -9.79 15.24
N THR A 34 9.37 -9.03 14.16
CA THR A 34 10.50 -8.29 13.62
C THR A 34 10.07 -6.84 13.41
N PHE A 35 10.97 -5.92 13.67
CA PHE A 35 10.78 -4.49 13.45
C PHE A 35 12.12 -3.81 13.16
N ILE A 36 12.08 -2.65 12.53
CA ILE A 36 13.26 -1.82 12.27
C ILE A 36 13.52 -0.94 13.51
N PRO A 37 14.61 -1.15 14.27
CA PRO A 37 14.92 -0.33 15.44
C PRO A 37 15.11 1.14 15.06
N ALA A 38 14.78 2.07 15.97
CA ALA A 38 14.95 3.48 15.69
C ALA A 38 16.42 3.85 15.40
N SER A 39 17.37 3.17 16.03
CA SER A 39 18.80 3.33 15.78
C SER A 39 19.23 2.96 14.36
N GLU A 40 18.59 1.95 13.74
CA GLU A 40 18.86 1.56 12.35
C GLU A 40 18.36 2.65 11.39
N ILE A 41 17.23 3.28 11.69
CA ILE A 41 16.73 4.44 10.93
C ILE A 41 17.66 5.65 11.12
N GLU A 42 18.13 5.89 12.36
CA GLU A 42 19.03 7.00 12.66
C GLU A 42 20.37 6.89 11.91
N SER A 43 20.97 5.70 11.85
CA SER A 43 22.21 5.47 11.11
C SER A 43 22.08 5.73 9.61
N MET A 44 20.86 5.69 9.08
CA MET A 44 20.58 5.77 7.65
C MET A 44 19.99 7.10 7.18
N ALA A 45 19.37 7.85 8.09
CA ALA A 45 18.62 9.05 7.73
C ALA A 45 19.47 10.12 7.02
N ALA A 46 20.73 10.28 7.43
CA ALA A 46 21.67 11.19 6.76
C ALA A 46 21.89 10.82 5.28
N ASP A 47 22.02 9.51 5.01
CA ASP A 47 22.25 8.99 3.66
C ASP A 47 21.01 9.17 2.79
N TRP A 48 19.80 8.94 3.35
CA TRP A 48 18.55 9.21 2.65
C TRP A 48 18.43 10.68 2.23
N VAL A 49 18.84 11.62 3.10
CA VAL A 49 18.87 13.04 2.76
C VAL A 49 19.87 13.32 1.64
N ALA A 50 21.07 12.72 1.69
CA ALA A 50 22.09 12.85 0.65
C ALA A 50 21.61 12.29 -0.71
N MET A 51 20.80 11.24 -0.70
CA MET A 51 20.17 10.66 -1.89
C MET A 51 19.03 11.51 -2.46
N GLY A 52 18.61 12.58 -1.79
CA GLY A 52 17.49 13.41 -2.22
C GLY A 52 16.12 12.95 -1.71
N ILE A 53 16.06 11.95 -0.82
CA ILE A 53 14.81 11.53 -0.19
C ILE A 53 14.39 12.62 0.80
N ARG A 54 13.14 13.05 0.69
CA ARG A 54 12.55 14.13 1.52
C ARG A 54 11.25 13.73 2.20
N GLU A 55 10.70 12.57 1.84
CA GLU A 55 9.47 12.04 2.42
C GLU A 55 9.50 10.52 2.41
N VAL A 56 9.05 9.92 3.50
CA VAL A 56 8.90 8.47 3.66
C VAL A 56 7.45 8.13 3.97
N GLU A 57 7.03 6.93 3.58
CA GLU A 57 5.74 6.36 4.00
C GLU A 57 5.96 5.28 5.05
N LEU A 58 5.38 5.47 6.23
CA LEU A 58 5.42 4.50 7.33
C LEU A 58 4.28 3.50 7.17
N CYS A 59 4.59 2.21 7.00
CA CYS A 59 3.61 1.16 6.69
C CYS A 59 3.78 -0.11 7.56
N GLY A 60 3.00 -1.17 7.26
CA GLY A 60 2.73 -2.30 8.17
C GLY A 60 1.53 -1.97 9.04
N GLU A 61 1.75 -1.77 10.34
CA GLU A 61 0.88 -0.94 11.19
C GLU A 61 1.79 -0.11 12.11
N PRO A 62 2.06 1.16 11.76
CA PRO A 62 3.02 1.99 12.51
C PRO A 62 2.66 2.12 13.98
N THR A 63 1.37 2.15 14.33
CA THR A 63 0.91 2.33 15.72
C THR A 63 1.24 1.16 16.65
N LEU A 64 1.70 0.03 16.11
CA LEU A 64 2.19 -1.11 16.89
C LEU A 64 3.72 -1.15 17.06
N HIS A 65 4.45 -0.23 16.43
CA HIS A 65 5.90 -0.15 16.58
C HIS A 65 6.27 0.36 17.99
N PRO A 66 7.12 -0.36 18.76
CA PRO A 66 7.44 0.02 20.14
C PRO A 66 8.15 1.37 20.24
N GLU A 67 8.93 1.73 19.21
CA GLU A 67 9.74 2.96 19.16
C GLU A 67 9.16 4.00 18.18
N LEU A 68 7.86 3.92 17.82
CA LEU A 68 7.28 4.81 16.80
C LEU A 68 7.56 6.30 17.05
N ALA A 69 7.41 6.76 18.30
CA ALA A 69 7.64 8.15 18.66
C ALA A 69 9.10 8.58 18.46
N GLU A 70 10.04 7.68 18.70
CA GLU A 70 11.46 7.93 18.53
C GLU A 70 11.84 7.96 17.05
N ILE A 71 11.30 7.03 16.25
CA ILE A 71 11.44 7.05 14.80
C ILE A 71 10.95 8.38 14.22
N CYS A 72 9.76 8.83 14.62
CA CYS A 72 9.24 10.12 14.16
C CYS A 72 10.13 11.30 14.56
N ARG A 73 10.68 11.28 15.79
CA ARG A 73 11.61 12.31 16.26
C ARG A 73 12.89 12.36 15.42
N ILE A 74 13.47 11.19 15.11
CA ILE A 74 14.67 11.07 14.28
C ILE A 74 14.40 11.62 12.88
N LEU A 75 13.33 11.15 12.22
CA LEU A 75 12.99 11.62 10.87
C LEU A 75 12.74 13.13 10.82
N ASP A 76 12.09 13.70 11.84
CA ASP A 76 11.87 15.14 11.98
C ASP A 76 13.18 15.93 12.13
N ILE A 77 14.15 15.43 12.91
CA ILE A 77 15.49 16.04 13.03
C ILE A 77 16.19 16.14 11.68
N TYR A 78 16.11 15.09 10.87
CA TYR A 78 16.65 15.06 9.52
C TYR A 78 15.77 15.77 8.48
N ARG A 79 14.67 16.41 8.92
CA ARG A 79 13.71 17.13 8.05
C ARG A 79 13.09 16.23 6.97
N ILE A 80 12.92 14.95 7.27
CA ILE A 80 12.26 13.98 6.42
C ILE A 80 10.77 13.96 6.76
N ARG A 81 9.94 14.30 5.79
CA ARG A 81 8.47 14.29 5.93
C ARG A 81 7.96 12.85 6.07
N MET A 82 6.84 12.68 6.76
CA MET A 82 6.28 11.36 7.06
C MET A 82 4.83 11.27 6.62
N ARG A 83 4.53 10.36 5.70
CA ARG A 83 3.16 9.91 5.44
C ARG A 83 2.89 8.65 6.26
N PHE A 84 1.74 8.60 6.93
CA PHE A 84 1.34 7.42 7.69
C PHE A 84 0.38 6.58 6.86
N LEU A 85 0.59 5.26 6.80
CA LEU A 85 -0.39 4.30 6.32
C LEU A 85 -0.84 3.44 7.51
N SER A 86 -2.12 3.51 7.88
CA SER A 86 -2.65 2.80 9.05
C SER A 86 -4.01 2.16 8.79
N ASN A 87 -4.31 1.10 9.54
CA ASN A 87 -5.64 0.52 9.60
C ASN A 87 -6.63 1.38 10.42
N GLY A 88 -6.16 2.41 11.13
CA GLY A 88 -6.98 3.38 11.86
C GLY A 88 -7.44 2.93 13.24
N LEU A 89 -7.29 1.66 13.63
CA LEU A 89 -7.86 1.11 14.88
C LEU A 89 -7.32 1.76 16.15
N LEU A 90 -6.07 2.23 16.13
CA LEU A 90 -5.42 2.92 17.25
C LEU A 90 -5.22 4.41 17.01
N LEU A 91 -5.78 4.96 15.92
CA LEU A 91 -5.53 6.34 15.52
C LEU A 91 -5.92 7.34 16.61
N LYS A 92 -7.01 7.09 17.35
CA LYS A 92 -7.43 7.94 18.49
C LYS A 92 -6.32 8.14 19.52
N LYS A 93 -5.56 7.08 19.83
CA LYS A 93 -4.45 7.11 20.80
C LYS A 93 -3.23 7.86 20.24
N TYR A 94 -2.98 7.72 18.94
CA TYR A 94 -1.79 8.28 18.28
C TYR A 94 -2.06 9.60 17.54
N ALA A 95 -3.27 10.16 17.65
CA ALA A 95 -3.70 11.37 16.96
C ALA A 95 -2.73 12.54 17.14
N ALA A 96 -2.25 12.79 18.37
CA ALA A 96 -1.29 13.86 18.64
C ALA A 96 0.09 13.62 18.01
N LEU A 97 0.53 12.37 17.92
CA LEU A 97 1.80 12.02 17.28
C LEU A 97 1.70 12.21 15.76
N VAL A 98 0.62 11.71 15.15
CA VAL A 98 0.36 11.89 13.72
C VAL A 98 0.18 13.37 13.38
N ALA A 99 -0.52 14.13 14.21
CA ALA A 99 -0.66 15.58 14.05
C ALA A 99 0.66 16.34 14.11
N ARG A 100 1.59 15.89 14.98
CA ARG A 100 2.88 16.55 15.16
C ARG A 100 3.86 16.29 14.02
N TYR A 101 3.89 15.06 13.52
CA TYR A 101 4.95 14.59 12.63
C TYR A 101 4.47 14.22 11.21
N GLY A 102 3.18 13.95 11.04
CA GLY A 102 2.61 13.50 9.78
C GLY A 102 2.32 14.64 8.82
N THR A 103 2.70 14.47 7.55
CA THR A 103 2.29 15.36 6.45
C THR A 103 0.93 14.97 5.87
N SER A 104 0.66 13.67 5.81
CA SER A 104 -0.66 13.13 5.49
C SER A 104 -0.85 11.75 6.12
N LEU A 105 -2.11 11.30 6.12
CA LEU A 105 -2.50 9.98 6.60
C LEU A 105 -3.30 9.27 5.52
N THR A 106 -2.90 8.05 5.17
CA THR A 106 -3.73 7.12 4.40
C THR A 106 -4.33 6.12 5.37
N VAL A 107 -5.65 6.03 5.39
CA VAL A 107 -6.40 5.03 6.16
C VAL A 107 -6.97 3.96 5.25
N SER A 108 -6.94 2.75 5.76
CA SER A 108 -7.68 1.64 5.20
C SER A 108 -9.20 1.83 5.30
N LEU A 109 -9.92 1.70 4.18
CA LEU A 109 -11.39 1.71 4.13
C LEU A 109 -11.86 0.76 3.03
N ASP A 110 -12.62 -0.29 3.38
CA ASP A 110 -12.97 -1.37 2.44
C ASP A 110 -14.46 -1.48 2.16
N GLY A 111 -15.25 -0.52 2.63
CA GLY A 111 -16.68 -0.49 2.42
C GLY A 111 -17.46 0.22 3.53
N PRO A 112 -18.80 0.13 3.48
CA PRO A 112 -19.67 0.55 4.57
C PRO A 112 -19.32 -0.15 5.90
N PRO A 113 -19.80 0.36 7.06
CA PRO A 113 -19.35 -0.06 8.38
C PRO A 113 -19.32 -1.58 8.60
N ALA A 114 -20.40 -2.27 8.25
CA ALA A 114 -20.50 -3.73 8.40
C ALA A 114 -19.42 -4.47 7.58
N ILE A 115 -19.23 -4.06 6.32
CA ILE A 115 -18.27 -4.69 5.41
C ILE A 115 -16.84 -4.40 5.84
N HIS A 116 -16.53 -3.15 6.19
CA HIS A 116 -15.21 -2.81 6.70
C HIS A 116 -14.87 -3.60 7.98
N ASN A 117 -15.82 -3.75 8.90
CA ASN A 117 -15.66 -4.55 10.12
C ASN A 117 -15.38 -6.04 9.79
N THR A 118 -16.13 -6.61 8.85
CA THR A 118 -15.92 -7.98 8.36
C THR A 118 -14.56 -8.15 7.69
N VAL A 119 -14.20 -7.26 6.77
CA VAL A 119 -12.94 -7.33 6.00
C VAL A 119 -11.73 -7.18 6.92
N ARG A 120 -11.78 -6.25 7.88
CA ARG A 120 -10.70 -6.06 8.87
C ARG A 120 -10.66 -7.19 9.91
N ASN A 121 -11.73 -7.98 10.00
CA ASN A 121 -11.94 -9.03 10.99
C ASN A 121 -11.73 -8.51 12.42
N VAL A 122 -12.29 -7.33 12.68
CA VAL A 122 -12.25 -6.62 13.97
C VAL A 122 -13.63 -6.03 14.21
N PRO A 123 -14.32 -6.40 15.30
CA PRO A 123 -15.57 -5.76 15.69
C PRO A 123 -15.37 -4.25 15.87
N SER A 124 -16.30 -3.49 15.31
CA SER A 124 -16.31 -2.03 15.36
C SER A 124 -15.05 -1.34 14.79
N ALA A 125 -14.39 -1.95 13.80
CA ALA A 125 -13.23 -1.35 13.13
C ALA A 125 -13.53 0.02 12.53
N TYR A 126 -14.68 0.16 11.86
CA TYR A 126 -15.15 1.38 11.23
C TYR A 126 -15.35 2.48 12.27
N GLU A 127 -16.06 2.17 13.35
CA GLU A 127 -16.36 3.12 14.42
C GLU A 127 -15.06 3.59 15.10
N ARG A 128 -14.09 2.68 15.29
CA ARG A 128 -12.77 3.05 15.84
C ARG A 128 -11.97 3.93 14.89
N LEU A 129 -12.04 3.66 13.58
CA LEU A 129 -11.46 4.53 12.55
C LEU A 129 -12.11 5.92 12.60
N GLU A 130 -13.44 6.00 12.63
CA GLU A 130 -14.21 7.24 12.70
C GLU A 130 -13.86 8.06 13.94
N GLU A 131 -13.84 7.43 15.12
CA GLU A 131 -13.41 8.06 16.37
C GLU A 131 -11.96 8.55 16.30
N GLY A 132 -11.09 7.78 15.64
CA GLY A 132 -9.69 8.14 15.42
C GLY A 132 -9.54 9.37 14.54
N LEU A 133 -10.27 9.43 13.43
CA LEU A 133 -10.29 10.57 12.53
C LEU A 133 -10.85 11.82 13.22
N ALA A 134 -11.92 11.66 14.00
CA ALA A 134 -12.47 12.75 14.80
C ALA A 134 -11.48 13.27 15.86
N ALA A 135 -10.67 12.38 16.46
CA ALA A 135 -9.61 12.78 17.38
C ALA A 135 -8.46 13.51 16.68
N LEU A 136 -8.03 13.01 15.52
CA LEU A 136 -6.99 13.63 14.72
C LEU A 136 -7.38 15.04 14.26
N ARG A 137 -8.58 15.21 13.70
CA ARG A 137 -9.06 16.52 13.22
C ARG A 137 -9.20 17.56 14.33
N ARG A 138 -9.45 17.15 15.57
CA ARG A 138 -9.48 18.06 16.73
C ARG A 138 -8.12 18.68 17.03
N VAL A 139 -7.02 17.96 16.76
CA VAL A 139 -5.66 18.43 17.06
C VAL A 139 -4.90 18.88 15.80
N ALA A 140 -5.33 18.46 14.62
CA ALA A 140 -4.77 18.85 13.33
C ALA A 140 -5.89 18.95 12.27
N PRO A 141 -6.70 20.03 12.28
CA PRO A 141 -7.82 20.18 11.35
C PRO A 141 -7.38 20.27 9.88
N GLY A 142 -6.14 20.67 9.61
CA GLY A 142 -5.58 20.79 8.26
C GLY A 142 -4.86 19.56 7.72
N ILE A 143 -4.79 18.45 8.47
CA ILE A 143 -4.11 17.25 7.98
C ILE A 143 -4.96 16.56 6.90
N THR A 144 -4.35 16.29 5.75
CA THR A 144 -5.01 15.58 4.65
C THR A 144 -5.09 14.09 4.99
N VAL A 145 -6.29 13.52 4.85
CA VAL A 145 -6.52 12.09 5.08
C VAL A 145 -7.09 11.45 3.82
N HIS A 146 -6.45 10.38 3.35
CA HIS A 146 -6.83 9.62 2.17
C HIS A 146 -7.38 8.24 2.54
N GLY A 147 -8.30 7.72 1.73
CA GLY A 147 -8.78 6.35 1.84
C GLY A 147 -8.04 5.39 0.90
N ARG A 148 -7.85 4.15 1.31
CA ARG A 148 -7.41 3.07 0.42
C ARG A 148 -8.23 1.81 0.64
N CYS A 149 -8.80 1.31 -0.46
CA CYS A 149 -9.64 0.12 -0.52
C CYS A 149 -8.96 -0.97 -1.36
N VAL A 150 -8.91 -2.19 -0.83
CA VAL A 150 -8.57 -3.38 -1.64
C VAL A 150 -9.86 -4.05 -2.05
N VAL A 151 -10.11 -4.15 -3.35
CA VAL A 151 -11.33 -4.68 -3.93
C VAL A 151 -11.19 -6.18 -4.15
N HIS A 152 -12.17 -6.93 -3.66
CA HIS A 152 -12.26 -8.37 -3.75
C HIS A 152 -13.72 -8.83 -3.64
N ARG A 153 -13.97 -10.15 -3.60
CA ARG A 153 -15.33 -10.73 -3.64
C ARG A 153 -16.32 -10.18 -2.61
N LEU A 154 -15.84 -9.68 -1.46
CA LEU A 154 -16.72 -9.31 -0.34
C LEU A 154 -17.21 -7.86 -0.46
N ASN A 155 -16.51 -7.01 -1.21
CA ASN A 155 -16.79 -5.58 -1.27
C ASN A 155 -16.94 -5.01 -2.69
N TYR A 156 -16.58 -5.75 -3.75
CA TYR A 156 -16.78 -5.26 -5.12
C TYR A 156 -18.23 -4.84 -5.45
N PRO A 157 -19.31 -5.43 -4.86
CA PRO A 157 -20.66 -4.96 -5.17
C PRO A 157 -20.96 -3.58 -4.57
N LEU A 158 -20.11 -3.07 -3.69
CA LEU A 158 -20.35 -1.92 -2.82
C LEU A 158 -19.36 -0.78 -3.07
N LEU A 159 -18.81 -0.67 -4.29
CA LEU A 159 -17.79 0.33 -4.61
C LEU A 159 -18.31 1.76 -4.42
N ARG A 160 -19.51 2.07 -4.92
CA ARG A 160 -20.10 3.42 -4.77
C ARG A 160 -20.38 3.75 -3.31
N GLU A 161 -20.92 2.79 -2.57
CA GLU A 161 -21.18 2.94 -1.14
C GLU A 161 -19.87 3.11 -0.35
N THR A 162 -18.77 2.55 -0.84
CA THR A 162 -17.43 2.77 -0.29
C THR A 162 -17.00 4.23 -0.50
N VAL A 163 -17.22 4.80 -1.69
CA VAL A 163 -16.97 6.22 -1.97
C VAL A 163 -17.84 7.11 -1.08
N ASP A 164 -19.13 6.81 -0.93
CA ASP A 164 -20.01 7.54 -0.02
C ASP A 164 -19.54 7.46 1.43
N THR A 165 -19.01 6.31 1.83
CA THR A 165 -18.41 6.13 3.15
C THR A 165 -17.16 7.00 3.33
N ALA A 166 -16.30 7.08 2.32
CA ALA A 166 -15.14 7.98 2.33
C ALA A 166 -15.56 9.46 2.47
N ARG A 167 -16.61 9.88 1.76
CA ARG A 167 -17.17 11.24 1.87
C ARG A 167 -17.75 11.52 3.25
N ARG A 168 -18.51 10.58 3.83
CA ARG A 168 -19.05 10.70 5.19
C ARG A 168 -17.94 10.84 6.23
N LEU A 169 -16.86 10.09 6.05
CA LEU A 169 -15.66 10.21 6.86
C LEU A 169 -14.84 11.47 6.55
N ALA A 170 -15.25 12.33 5.62
CA ALA A 170 -14.56 13.54 5.18
C ALA A 170 -13.10 13.30 4.76
N LEU A 171 -12.85 12.18 4.06
CA LEU A 171 -11.56 11.92 3.42
C LEU A 171 -11.37 12.88 2.25
N ALA A 172 -10.12 13.18 1.89
CA ALA A 172 -9.79 14.03 0.75
C ALA A 172 -10.05 13.31 -0.59
N ASP A 173 -9.77 12.02 -0.63
CA ASP A 173 -9.98 11.12 -1.77
C ASP A 173 -9.92 9.66 -1.30
N ILE A 174 -10.23 8.73 -2.21
CA ILE A 174 -10.10 7.29 -2.04
C ILE A 174 -9.45 6.64 -3.27
N SER A 175 -8.49 5.75 -3.01
CA SER A 175 -7.87 4.88 -4.04
C SER A 175 -8.39 3.45 -3.96
N PHE A 176 -8.67 2.83 -5.10
CA PHE A 176 -9.05 1.42 -5.23
C PHE A 176 -7.92 0.59 -5.86
N LEU A 177 -7.55 -0.49 -5.18
CA LEU A 177 -6.57 -1.47 -5.67
C LEU A 177 -7.26 -2.82 -5.86
N GLY A 178 -6.85 -3.59 -6.86
CA GLY A 178 -7.23 -5.00 -6.95
C GLY A 178 -6.62 -5.84 -5.82
N LEU A 179 -7.20 -7.00 -5.55
CA LEU A 179 -6.60 -8.01 -4.68
C LEU A 179 -5.31 -8.55 -5.32
N ASP A 180 -4.16 -8.46 -4.65
CA ASP A 180 -2.97 -9.17 -5.10
C ASP A 180 -3.03 -10.65 -4.74
N ILE A 181 -2.90 -11.52 -5.76
CA ILE A 181 -3.16 -12.97 -5.65
C ILE A 181 -1.88 -13.80 -5.71
N GLY A 182 -0.79 -13.28 -6.29
CA GLY A 182 0.33 -14.13 -6.72
C GLY A 182 1.72 -13.56 -6.47
N SER A 183 1.84 -12.47 -5.72
CA SER A 183 3.14 -11.89 -5.38
C SER A 183 3.56 -12.21 -3.94
N PRO A 184 4.87 -12.13 -3.63
CA PRO A 184 5.38 -12.26 -2.26
C PRO A 184 5.06 -11.05 -1.37
N ALA A 185 4.27 -10.07 -1.84
CA ALA A 185 3.81 -8.95 -1.03
C ALA A 185 3.02 -9.39 0.21
N PHE A 186 2.99 -8.54 1.23
CA PHE A 186 2.11 -8.67 2.39
C PHE A 186 2.28 -9.98 3.19
N GLY A 187 3.54 -10.44 3.34
CA GLY A 187 3.92 -11.59 4.17
C GLY A 187 3.86 -12.94 3.44
N ARG A 188 3.93 -12.96 2.10
CA ARG A 188 3.76 -14.16 1.25
C ARG A 188 5.07 -14.70 0.66
N GLU A 189 6.17 -14.57 1.37
CA GLU A 189 7.51 -14.80 0.81
C GLU A 189 7.82 -16.25 0.41
N SER A 190 7.11 -17.25 0.95
CA SER A 190 7.30 -18.65 0.55
C SER A 190 6.43 -19.03 -0.64
N ALA A 191 6.91 -19.94 -1.49
CA ALA A 191 6.16 -20.43 -2.66
C ALA A 191 4.79 -21.02 -2.27
N ASP A 192 4.70 -21.68 -1.10
CA ASP A 192 3.45 -22.20 -0.54
C ASP A 192 2.49 -21.10 -0.08
N ALA A 193 3.00 -19.89 0.15
CA ALA A 193 2.24 -18.73 0.62
C ALA A 193 1.96 -17.70 -0.47
N LEU A 194 2.44 -17.86 -1.72
CA LEU A 194 2.18 -16.88 -2.80
C LEU A 194 0.69 -16.74 -3.13
N ASN A 195 -0.09 -17.83 -3.02
CA ASN A 195 -1.54 -17.84 -3.17
C ASN A 195 -2.19 -18.64 -2.04
N PRO A 196 -2.25 -18.08 -0.81
CA PRO A 196 -2.76 -18.81 0.33
C PRO A 196 -4.28 -18.99 0.16
N PRO A 197 -4.87 -20.11 0.66
CA PRO A 197 -6.29 -20.39 0.47
C PRO A 197 -7.23 -19.25 0.92
N ALA A 198 -6.83 -18.47 1.93
CA ALA A 198 -7.58 -17.31 2.40
C ALA A 198 -7.65 -16.19 1.33
N VAL A 199 -6.56 -15.91 0.61
CA VAL A 199 -6.53 -14.94 -0.50
C VAL A 199 -7.28 -15.51 -1.70
N GLY A 200 -7.04 -16.77 -2.06
CA GLY A 200 -7.76 -17.45 -3.14
C GLY A 200 -9.28 -17.43 -2.92
N ALA A 201 -9.73 -17.59 -1.67
CA ALA A 201 -11.14 -17.51 -1.32
C ALA A 201 -11.74 -16.11 -1.53
N LEU A 202 -10.93 -15.05 -1.54
CA LEU A 202 -11.35 -13.66 -1.76
C LEU A 202 -11.41 -13.24 -3.23
N VAL A 203 -10.79 -14.01 -4.14
CA VAL A 203 -10.86 -13.70 -5.57
C VAL A 203 -12.32 -13.65 -6.01
N VAL A 204 -12.67 -12.66 -6.84
CA VAL A 204 -14.01 -12.57 -7.42
C VAL A 204 -14.24 -13.83 -8.29
N PRO A 205 -15.26 -14.65 -8.00
CA PRO A 205 -15.54 -15.87 -8.75
C PRO A 205 -15.72 -15.63 -10.25
N ARG A 206 -15.35 -16.61 -11.08
CA ARG A 206 -15.39 -16.48 -12.55
C ARG A 206 -16.78 -16.10 -13.08
N ASP A 207 -17.84 -16.65 -12.51
CA ASP A 207 -19.23 -16.37 -12.84
C ASP A 207 -19.70 -14.99 -12.35
N ALA A 208 -19.01 -14.39 -11.39
CA ALA A 208 -19.27 -13.04 -10.87
C ALA A 208 -18.47 -11.93 -11.58
N VAL A 209 -17.55 -12.27 -12.49
CA VAL A 209 -16.78 -11.27 -13.27
C VAL A 209 -17.67 -10.27 -14.03
N PRO A 210 -18.79 -10.69 -14.68
CA PRO A 210 -19.72 -9.74 -15.29
C PRO A 210 -20.32 -8.76 -14.29
N ALA A 211 -20.63 -9.21 -13.06
CA ALA A 211 -21.14 -8.35 -12.00
C ALA A 211 -20.08 -7.37 -11.48
N LEU A 212 -18.82 -7.82 -11.37
CA LEU A 212 -17.70 -6.93 -11.07
C LEU A 212 -17.52 -5.85 -12.13
N ARG A 213 -17.55 -6.22 -13.41
CA ARG A 213 -17.49 -5.27 -14.52
C ARG A 213 -18.62 -4.25 -14.41
N GLN A 214 -19.86 -4.71 -14.18
CA GLN A 214 -21.00 -3.83 -14.00
C GLN A 214 -20.82 -2.85 -12.84
N ALA A 215 -20.33 -3.32 -11.68
CA ALA A 215 -20.08 -2.48 -10.51
C ALA A 215 -19.01 -1.42 -10.79
N VAL A 216 -17.95 -1.77 -11.52
CA VAL A 216 -16.88 -0.82 -11.91
C VAL A 216 -17.40 0.21 -12.91
N GLU A 217 -18.17 -0.19 -13.92
CA GLU A 217 -18.74 0.77 -14.87
C GLU A 217 -19.76 1.70 -14.20
N GLN A 218 -20.57 1.18 -13.27
CA GLN A 218 -21.48 2.01 -12.48
C GLN A 218 -20.75 3.03 -11.61
N LEU A 219 -19.61 2.65 -11.03
CA LEU A 219 -18.75 3.58 -10.30
C LEU A 219 -18.21 4.67 -11.23
N ILE A 220 -17.65 4.28 -12.38
CA ILE A 220 -17.09 5.19 -13.39
C ILE A 220 -18.15 6.18 -13.87
N GLU A 221 -19.38 5.71 -14.12
CA GLU A 221 -20.49 6.56 -14.54
C GLU A 221 -20.89 7.55 -13.43
N SER A 222 -21.12 7.05 -12.21
CA SER A 222 -21.56 7.88 -11.08
C SER A 222 -20.51 8.90 -10.63
N GLU A 223 -19.23 8.59 -10.83
CA GLU A 223 -18.09 9.40 -10.37
C GLU A 223 -17.34 10.06 -11.53
N SER A 224 -17.94 10.13 -12.72
CA SER A 224 -17.28 10.56 -13.96
C SER A 224 -16.55 11.92 -13.86
N ALA A 225 -17.09 12.88 -13.09
CA ALA A 225 -16.46 14.18 -12.85
C ALA A 225 -15.39 14.16 -11.75
N GLU A 226 -15.37 13.13 -10.91
CA GLU A 226 -14.54 12.97 -9.72
C GLU A 226 -13.40 11.94 -9.92
N LEU A 227 -13.36 11.25 -11.06
CA LEU A 227 -12.24 10.37 -11.44
C LEU A 227 -10.95 11.17 -11.62
N GLY A 228 -9.85 10.67 -11.07
CA GLY A 228 -8.58 11.40 -10.97
C GLY A 228 -8.58 12.52 -9.93
N GLN A 229 -9.67 12.69 -9.18
CA GLN A 229 -9.84 13.66 -8.10
C GLN A 229 -10.20 12.93 -6.82
N PHE A 230 -11.48 12.91 -6.42
CA PHE A 230 -11.93 12.20 -5.22
C PHE A 230 -11.81 10.69 -5.34
N VAL A 231 -12.10 10.10 -6.51
CA VAL A 231 -11.71 8.73 -6.83
C VAL A 231 -10.39 8.83 -7.56
N ARG A 232 -9.31 8.38 -6.93
CA ARG A 232 -7.95 8.71 -7.38
C ARG A 232 -7.60 8.13 -8.75
N GLU A 233 -8.15 6.97 -9.08
CA GLU A 233 -7.90 6.29 -10.33
C GLU A 233 -8.73 6.86 -11.49
N THR A 234 -8.17 6.84 -12.70
CA THR A 234 -8.94 7.07 -13.93
C THR A 234 -9.79 5.85 -14.27
N ALA A 235 -10.74 6.00 -15.19
CA ALA A 235 -11.58 4.90 -15.66
C ALA A 235 -10.75 3.71 -16.19
N ASP A 236 -9.67 3.97 -16.93
CA ASP A 236 -8.82 2.93 -17.50
C ASP A 236 -7.99 2.21 -16.43
N VAL A 237 -7.53 2.94 -15.41
CA VAL A 237 -6.85 2.33 -14.26
C VAL A 237 -7.83 1.42 -13.51
N LEU A 238 -9.05 1.89 -13.19
CA LEU A 238 -10.07 1.09 -12.52
C LEU A 238 -10.40 -0.19 -13.30
N ARG A 239 -10.66 -0.08 -14.60
CA ARG A 239 -10.91 -1.24 -15.47
C ARG A 239 -9.73 -2.21 -15.46
N SER A 240 -8.51 -1.69 -15.54
CA SER A 240 -7.29 -2.52 -15.55
C SER A 240 -7.07 -3.26 -14.23
N VAL A 241 -7.06 -2.55 -13.11
CA VAL A 241 -6.63 -3.13 -11.82
C VAL A 241 -7.74 -3.91 -11.12
N LEU A 242 -9.01 -3.62 -11.43
CA LEU A 242 -10.15 -4.31 -10.81
C LEU A 242 -10.70 -5.42 -11.70
N VAL A 243 -11.05 -5.12 -12.96
CA VAL A 243 -11.69 -6.09 -13.86
C VAL A 243 -10.64 -6.89 -14.61
N GLY A 244 -9.74 -6.21 -15.32
CA GLY A 244 -8.73 -6.86 -16.16
C GLY A 244 -7.81 -7.77 -15.37
N HIS A 245 -7.46 -7.38 -14.13
CA HIS A 245 -6.72 -8.23 -13.21
C HIS A 245 -7.41 -9.58 -12.94
N VAL A 246 -8.70 -9.56 -12.59
CA VAL A 246 -9.47 -10.78 -12.30
C VAL A 246 -9.70 -11.61 -13.57
N GLU A 247 -9.91 -10.96 -14.72
CA GLU A 247 -10.03 -11.66 -16.01
C GLU A 247 -8.75 -12.38 -16.40
N THR A 248 -7.59 -11.73 -16.28
CA THR A 248 -6.29 -12.36 -16.52
C THR A 248 -6.04 -13.51 -15.54
N TYR A 249 -6.51 -13.41 -14.30
CA TYR A 249 -6.38 -14.49 -13.32
C TYR A 249 -7.16 -15.75 -13.75
N TRP A 250 -8.41 -15.61 -14.21
CA TRP A 250 -9.23 -16.75 -14.64
C TRP A 250 -8.92 -17.25 -16.05
N ASP A 251 -8.43 -16.37 -16.91
CA ASP A 251 -8.01 -16.67 -18.27
C ASP A 251 -6.72 -15.89 -18.60
N PRO A 252 -5.53 -16.49 -18.35
CA PRO A 252 -4.25 -15.86 -18.67
C PRO A 252 -4.05 -15.53 -20.16
N GLY A 253 -4.86 -16.12 -21.05
CA GLY A 253 -4.87 -15.83 -22.48
C GLY A 253 -5.82 -14.68 -22.87
N SER A 254 -6.57 -14.12 -21.92
CA SER A 254 -7.52 -13.04 -22.18
C SER A 254 -6.81 -11.78 -22.69
N GLN A 255 -7.45 -11.08 -23.63
CA GLN A 255 -7.03 -9.75 -24.08
C GLN A 255 -7.55 -8.64 -23.16
N ALA A 256 -7.62 -8.93 -21.86
CA ALA A 256 -8.11 -7.99 -20.87
C ALA A 256 -7.28 -6.70 -20.89
N ALA A 257 -7.95 -5.55 -20.78
CA ALA A 257 -7.27 -4.27 -20.70
C ALA A 257 -6.39 -4.24 -19.44
N ARG A 258 -5.07 -4.12 -19.61
CA ARG A 258 -4.10 -4.03 -18.52
C ARG A 258 -3.15 -2.88 -18.77
N ILE A 259 -2.94 -2.07 -17.75
CA ILE A 259 -1.87 -1.07 -17.72
C ILE A 259 -0.59 -1.79 -17.33
N VAL A 260 0.41 -1.73 -18.21
CA VAL A 260 1.73 -2.33 -18.03
C VAL A 260 2.84 -1.28 -18.04
N GLU A 261 2.49 -0.01 -17.87
CA GLU A 261 3.43 1.08 -17.67
C GLU A 261 3.56 1.35 -16.16
N CYS A 262 4.79 1.27 -15.65
CA CYS A 262 5.08 1.51 -14.24
C CYS A 262 6.54 1.95 -14.07
N ASP A 263 6.79 2.97 -13.26
CA ASP A 263 8.14 3.41 -12.93
C ASP A 263 8.60 3.00 -11.53
N ALA A 264 7.69 2.46 -10.71
CA ALA A 264 7.93 2.07 -9.32
C ALA A 264 9.23 1.29 -9.11
N PRO A 265 9.60 0.30 -9.95
CA PRO A 265 10.82 -0.46 -9.72
C PRO A 265 12.12 0.34 -9.70
N TRP A 266 12.11 1.56 -10.25
CA TRP A 266 13.28 2.44 -10.29
C TRP A 266 13.13 3.67 -9.40
N THR A 267 11.90 4.16 -9.21
CA THR A 267 11.64 5.40 -8.46
C THR A 267 11.10 5.15 -7.04
N SER A 268 10.99 3.89 -6.59
CA SER A 268 10.68 3.55 -5.19
C SER A 268 11.61 2.48 -4.61
N ALA A 269 11.62 2.41 -3.28
CA ALA A 269 12.18 1.30 -2.52
C ALA A 269 11.29 0.98 -1.32
N VAL A 270 11.13 -0.30 -1.01
CA VAL A 270 10.49 -0.79 0.23
C VAL A 270 11.58 -1.38 1.10
N ILE A 271 11.73 -0.88 2.33
CA ILE A 271 12.59 -1.47 3.35
C ILE A 271 11.71 -2.27 4.29
N GLU A 272 12.02 -3.56 4.40
CA GLU A 272 11.30 -4.52 5.24
C GLU A 272 11.85 -4.59 6.68
N PRO A 273 11.09 -5.13 7.65
CA PRO A 273 11.52 -5.24 9.05
C PRO A 273 12.84 -5.98 9.26
N ASP A 274 13.17 -6.92 8.38
CA ASP A 274 14.39 -7.73 8.45
C ASP A 274 15.58 -7.13 7.66
N GLY A 275 15.39 -5.94 7.08
CA GLY A 275 16.37 -5.23 6.26
C GLY A 275 16.29 -5.55 4.77
N ALA A 276 15.44 -6.49 4.33
CA ALA A 276 15.28 -6.75 2.89
C ALA A 276 14.81 -5.48 2.15
N VAL A 277 15.36 -5.26 0.94
CA VAL A 277 15.03 -4.11 0.10
C VAL A 277 14.42 -4.55 -1.21
N ARG A 278 13.23 -4.02 -1.51
CA ARG A 278 12.44 -4.33 -2.72
C ARG A 278 12.25 -3.11 -3.59
N PRO A 279 12.06 -3.27 -4.92
CA PRO A 279 11.81 -2.14 -5.82
C PRO A 279 10.41 -1.56 -5.64
N CYS A 280 9.46 -2.42 -5.30
CA CYS A 280 8.07 -2.13 -4.99
C CYS A 280 7.52 -3.27 -4.14
N TRP A 281 6.28 -3.16 -3.67
CA TRP A 281 5.65 -4.19 -2.83
C TRP A 281 5.57 -5.58 -3.48
N PHE A 282 5.45 -5.66 -4.81
CA PHE A 282 5.12 -6.92 -5.49
C PHE A 282 6.37 -7.65 -5.99
N LEU A 283 7.40 -6.93 -6.40
CA LEU A 283 8.64 -7.54 -6.89
C LEU A 283 9.49 -8.06 -5.71
N PRO A 284 10.22 -9.17 -5.88
CA PRO A 284 11.14 -9.71 -4.89
C PRO A 284 12.20 -8.71 -4.42
N ALA A 285 12.77 -9.00 -3.25
CA ALA A 285 13.93 -8.26 -2.75
C ALA A 285 15.16 -8.52 -3.63
N TYR A 286 16.00 -7.49 -3.76
CA TYR A 286 17.27 -7.56 -4.52
C TYR A 286 18.51 -7.36 -3.66
N GLY A 287 18.33 -7.25 -2.34
CA GLY A 287 19.42 -7.12 -1.37
C GLY A 287 18.88 -6.96 0.05
N ASN A 288 19.78 -7.04 1.03
CA ASN A 288 19.49 -6.70 2.42
C ASN A 288 20.35 -5.52 2.86
N LEU A 289 19.71 -4.53 3.46
CA LEU A 289 20.29 -3.27 3.88
C LEU A 289 21.40 -3.44 4.92
N ARG A 290 21.34 -4.51 5.71
CA ARG A 290 22.30 -4.82 6.77
C ARG A 290 23.62 -5.37 6.25
N ASP A 291 23.68 -5.71 4.96
CA ASP A 291 24.91 -6.13 4.29
C ASP A 291 25.71 -4.95 3.72
N TYR A 292 25.19 -3.72 3.82
CA TYR A 292 25.77 -2.50 3.24
C TYR A 292 25.80 -1.36 4.25
N ASP A 293 26.73 -0.42 4.07
CA ASP A 293 26.82 0.77 4.94
C ASP A 293 25.65 1.74 4.73
N SER A 294 24.97 1.67 3.57
CA SER A 294 23.91 2.60 3.24
C SER A 294 22.94 2.06 2.17
N LEU A 295 21.76 2.69 2.05
CA LEU A 295 20.81 2.37 0.99
C LEU A 295 21.39 2.70 -0.40
N GLY A 296 22.14 3.79 -0.51
CA GLY A 296 22.83 4.15 -1.76
C GLY A 296 23.80 3.06 -2.20
N ALA A 297 24.64 2.58 -1.28
CA ALA A 297 25.60 1.52 -1.55
C ALA A 297 24.91 0.21 -1.98
N LEU A 298 23.80 -0.16 -1.34
CA LEU A 298 23.01 -1.33 -1.74
C LEU A 298 22.45 -1.16 -3.15
N LEU A 299 21.86 0.00 -3.46
CA LEU A 299 21.25 0.25 -4.77
C LEU A 299 22.28 0.26 -5.91
N GLU A 300 23.50 0.72 -5.63
CA GLU A 300 24.62 0.75 -6.56
C GLU A 300 25.37 -0.58 -6.65
N SER A 301 24.97 -1.60 -5.87
CA SER A 301 25.58 -2.92 -5.94
C SER A 301 25.37 -3.57 -7.31
N PRO A 302 26.31 -4.41 -7.77
CA PRO A 302 26.18 -5.13 -9.04
C PRO A 302 24.89 -5.98 -9.11
N GLU A 303 24.48 -6.59 -8.01
CA GLU A 303 23.28 -7.41 -7.90
C GLU A 303 22.02 -6.58 -8.05
N ALA A 304 21.89 -5.47 -7.28
CA ALA A 304 20.72 -4.60 -7.31
C ALA A 304 20.58 -3.89 -8.68
N THR A 305 21.70 -3.46 -9.26
CA THR A 305 21.74 -2.83 -10.58
C THR A 305 21.30 -3.82 -11.66
N ARG A 306 21.90 -5.02 -11.69
CA ARG A 306 21.53 -6.07 -12.65
C ARG A 306 20.07 -6.47 -12.52
N TYR A 307 19.55 -6.59 -11.30
CA TYR A 307 18.15 -6.90 -11.06
C TYR A 307 17.24 -5.84 -11.65
N ARG A 308 17.46 -4.56 -11.32
CA ARG A 308 16.62 -3.44 -11.78
C ARG A 308 16.73 -3.18 -13.28
N ASP A 309 17.91 -3.33 -13.88
CA ASP A 309 18.11 -3.20 -15.33
C ASP A 309 17.46 -4.33 -16.13
N GLY A 310 17.33 -5.50 -15.51
CA GLY A 310 16.65 -6.66 -16.10
C GLY A 310 15.12 -6.59 -16.05
N ILE A 311 14.54 -5.61 -15.36
CA ILE A 311 13.08 -5.46 -15.29
C ILE A 311 12.57 -4.82 -16.59
N ASP A 312 11.76 -5.57 -17.32
CA ASP A 312 10.86 -5.03 -18.34
C ASP A 312 9.42 -5.19 -17.84
N VAL A 313 8.79 -4.07 -17.48
CA VAL A 313 7.42 -4.07 -16.91
C VAL A 313 6.41 -4.68 -17.88
N ALA A 314 6.60 -4.50 -19.19
CA ALA A 314 5.68 -5.00 -20.20
C ALA A 314 5.69 -6.54 -20.31
N SER A 315 6.83 -7.18 -20.03
CA SER A 315 6.99 -8.63 -20.13
C SER A 315 7.09 -9.35 -18.79
N ASN A 316 7.44 -8.66 -17.70
CA ASN A 316 7.59 -9.25 -16.37
C ASN A 316 6.24 -9.79 -15.85
N PRO A 317 6.15 -11.09 -15.48
CA PRO A 317 4.89 -11.71 -15.06
C PRO A 317 4.22 -11.04 -13.86
N MET A 318 5.00 -10.60 -12.86
CA MET A 318 4.46 -9.91 -11.68
C MET A 318 3.96 -8.51 -12.03
N CYS A 319 4.68 -7.79 -12.90
CA CYS A 319 4.24 -6.48 -13.38
C CYS A 319 2.95 -6.58 -14.21
N ARG A 320 2.87 -7.56 -15.12
CA ARG A 320 1.66 -7.82 -15.91
C ARG A 320 0.47 -8.25 -15.06
N ALA A 321 0.72 -8.90 -13.93
CA ALA A 321 -0.31 -9.27 -12.96
C ALA A 321 -0.61 -8.18 -11.92
N CYS A 322 0.15 -7.08 -11.88
CA CYS A 322 0.08 -6.07 -10.83
C CYS A 322 -1.28 -5.37 -10.72
N VAL A 323 -1.64 -5.02 -9.48
CA VAL A 323 -2.89 -4.33 -9.09
C VAL A 323 -2.67 -2.88 -8.67
N CYS A 324 -1.43 -2.40 -8.74
CA CYS A 324 -1.02 -1.07 -8.31
C CYS A 324 0.06 -0.50 -9.25
N PRO A 325 -0.24 -0.33 -10.55
CA PRO A 325 0.68 0.35 -11.46
C PRO A 325 0.83 1.80 -11.01
N ARG A 326 2.07 2.30 -10.99
CA ARG A 326 2.34 3.73 -10.77
C ARG A 326 2.73 4.35 -12.11
N ALA A 327 1.87 5.18 -12.67
CA ALA A 327 2.17 5.89 -13.90
C ALA A 327 3.23 6.99 -13.64
N LEU A 328 4.04 7.29 -14.65
CA LEU A 328 5.02 8.38 -14.60
C LEU A 328 4.31 9.71 -14.30
N GLY A 329 4.70 10.38 -13.20
CA GLY A 329 4.21 11.72 -12.85
C GLY A 329 2.96 11.78 -11.98
N SER A 330 2.50 10.64 -11.42
CA SER A 330 1.52 10.59 -10.33
C SER A 330 2.18 10.76 -8.95
#